data_AF-C9LYT3-F1
#
_entry.id   AF-C9LYT3-F1
#
_cell.length_a   1.000
_cell.length_b   1.000
_cell.length_c   1.000
_cell.angle_alpha   90.00
_cell.angle_beta   90.00
_cell.angle_gamma   90.00
#
_symmetry.space_group_name_H-M   'P 1'
#
loop_
_entity.id
_entity.type
_entity.pdbx_description
1 polymer ?
#
loop_
_entity_poly.entity_id
_entity_poly.type
_entity_poly.pdbx_seq_one_letter_code
_entity_poly.pdbx_strand_id
1 'polypeptide(L)'
;MEISNLACPNCGSENTVSVPLMYKRGHATGTATHKEIVGYDVETTTTTYSDGSKKTEETGRHAVYGDVTRPTYTVTDLAREIAPPSEPKLKQLEHDTMTVGCVSFGCLLPILSLVISLVAYKFSKLSGLENTLTYIAAALVIWKLWNDRRTTNKKNRARKEEYDQAMEEYTRRLAEWEKLFICMRCGHIFRP
;
A
#
# COMPACT_ATOMS: atom_id res chain seq x y z
N MET A 1 9.25 44.40 15.33
CA MET A 1 8.26 43.34 14.99
C MET A 1 7.16 43.46 16.01
N GLU A 2 6.01 44.00 15.63
CA GLU A 2 4.85 44.09 16.51
C GLU A 2 4.41 42.68 16.91
N ILE A 3 4.31 42.45 18.21
CA ILE A 3 3.74 41.23 18.78
C ILE A 3 2.23 41.35 18.52
N SER A 4 1.78 40.91 17.35
CA SER A 4 0.36 40.73 17.06
C SER A 4 -0.20 39.80 18.13
N ASN A 5 -1.08 40.33 19.00
CA ASN A 5 -1.66 39.63 20.14
C ASN A 5 -2.14 38.23 19.75
N LEU A 6 -1.40 37.18 20.12
CA LEU A 6 -1.80 35.77 20.00
C LEU A 6 -2.92 35.39 20.99
N ALA A 7 -3.59 36.38 21.56
CA ALA A 7 -4.71 36.18 22.47
C ALA A 7 -5.88 35.54 21.72
N CYS A 8 -6.52 34.57 22.35
CA CYS A 8 -7.67 33.90 21.77
C CYS A 8 -8.82 34.89 21.52
N PRO A 9 -9.36 34.98 20.30
CA PRO A 9 -10.45 35.90 19.99
C PRO A 9 -11.75 35.55 20.72
N ASN A 10 -11.91 34.31 21.15
CA ASN A 10 -13.12 33.84 21.85
C ASN A 10 -13.11 34.15 23.36
N CYS A 11 -11.96 34.02 24.04
CA CYS A 11 -11.90 34.13 25.50
C CYS A 11 -10.80 35.08 26.03
N GLY A 12 -10.06 35.75 25.15
CA GLY A 12 -8.99 36.70 25.49
C GLY A 12 -7.74 36.07 26.10
N SER A 13 -7.68 34.74 26.21
CA SER A 13 -6.55 34.03 26.83
C SER A 13 -5.31 34.06 25.94
N GLU A 14 -4.17 34.45 26.51
CA GLU A 14 -2.85 34.39 25.86
C GLU A 14 -2.27 32.98 25.79
N ASN A 15 -2.85 32.02 26.53
CA ASN A 15 -2.46 30.62 26.47
C ASN A 15 -2.95 29.95 25.17
N THR A 16 -2.25 30.24 24.08
CA THR A 16 -2.49 29.70 22.74
C THR A 16 -1.23 29.00 22.22
N VAL A 17 -1.43 27.96 21.43
CA VAL A 17 -0.34 27.14 20.89
C VAL A 17 -0.62 26.89 19.41
N SER A 18 0.43 26.82 18.58
CA SER A 18 0.21 26.47 17.17
C SER A 18 -0.29 25.03 17.04
N VAL A 19 -1.29 24.85 16.18
CA VAL A 19 -1.92 23.54 15.91
C VAL A 19 -0.89 22.49 15.46
N PRO A 20 0.08 22.78 14.58
CA PRO A 20 1.08 21.79 14.18
C PRO A 20 2.00 21.34 15.31
N LEU A 21 2.36 22.24 16.23
CA LEU A 21 3.17 21.86 17.39
C LEU A 21 2.36 21.01 18.37
N MET A 22 1.08 21.33 18.56
CA MET A 22 0.19 20.53 19.40
C MET A 22 0.00 19.13 18.81
N TYR A 23 -0.24 19.02 17.50
CA TYR A 23 -0.34 17.75 16.79
C TYR A 23 0.92 16.90 17.01
N LYS A 24 2.11 17.47 16.75
CA LYS A 24 3.40 16.80 16.97
C LYS A 24 3.59 16.33 18.41
N ARG A 25 3.20 17.14 19.41
CA ARG A 25 3.31 16.80 20.83
C ARG A 25 2.32 15.71 21.26
N GLY A 26 1.17 15.63 20.61
CA GLY A 26 0.15 14.64 20.92
C GLY A 26 0.48 13.24 20.42
N HIS A 27 1.60 13.05 19.73
CA HIS A 27 2.15 11.73 19.42
C HIS A 27 3.16 11.32 20.49
N ALA A 28 2.88 10.22 21.17
CA ALA A 28 3.78 9.65 22.18
C ALA A 28 4.15 8.23 21.79
N THR A 29 5.46 7.98 21.70
CA THR A 29 6.04 6.64 21.59
C THR A 29 6.42 6.18 23.00
N GLY A 30 5.78 5.10 23.45
CA GLY A 30 6.10 4.43 24.70
C GLY A 30 6.63 3.03 24.47
N THR A 31 6.95 2.35 25.56
CA THR A 31 7.15 0.91 25.57
C THR A 31 6.13 0.31 26.53
N ALA A 32 5.45 -0.75 26.11
CA ALA A 32 4.61 -1.53 27.00
C ALA A 32 5.26 -2.90 27.19
N THR A 33 5.44 -3.27 28.46
CA THR A 33 5.85 -4.61 28.87
C THR A 33 4.59 -5.44 29.08
N HIS A 34 4.48 -6.53 28.31
CA HIS A 34 3.44 -7.52 28.50
C HIS A 34 4.08 -8.88 28.78
N LYS A 35 3.44 -9.69 29.63
CA LYS A 35 3.81 -11.10 29.78
C LYS A 35 3.36 -11.84 28.53
N GLU A 36 4.32 -12.24 27.71
CA GLU A 36 4.10 -13.04 26.50
C GLU A 36 4.87 -14.35 26.61
N ILE A 37 4.51 -15.34 25.78
CA ILE A 37 5.22 -16.62 25.73
C ILE A 37 6.54 -16.39 24.98
N VAL A 38 7.66 -16.52 25.68
CA VAL A 38 9.02 -16.31 25.12
C VAL A 38 9.65 -17.62 24.66
N GLY A 39 9.14 -18.74 25.14
CA GLY A 39 9.60 -20.06 24.74
C GLY A 39 8.71 -21.18 25.28
N TYR A 40 9.13 -22.41 25.03
CA TYR A 40 8.51 -23.60 25.60
C TYR A 40 9.59 -24.48 26.20
N ASP A 41 9.41 -24.88 27.44
CA ASP A 41 10.18 -25.97 28.02
C ASP A 41 9.56 -27.27 27.52
N VAL A 42 10.35 -28.03 26.76
CA VAL A 42 9.97 -29.32 26.19
C VAL A 42 10.57 -30.41 27.07
N GLU A 43 9.70 -31.21 27.66
CA GLU A 43 10.11 -32.39 28.41
C GLU A 43 10.23 -33.56 27.45
N THR A 44 11.45 -34.08 27.28
CA THR A 44 11.70 -35.25 26.44
C THR A 44 11.99 -36.47 27.29
N THR A 45 11.24 -37.56 27.10
CA THR A 45 11.56 -38.86 27.70
C THR A 45 12.35 -39.69 26.69
N THR A 46 13.52 -40.19 27.11
CA THR A 46 14.34 -41.09 26.29
C THR A 46 14.24 -42.50 26.81
N THR A 47 13.62 -43.39 26.03
CA THR A 47 13.53 -44.81 26.33
C THR A 47 14.71 -45.52 25.67
N THR A 48 15.50 -46.24 26.46
CA THR A 48 16.58 -47.10 25.96
C THR A 48 16.08 -48.52 25.94
N TYR A 49 16.03 -49.12 24.75
CA TYR A 49 15.60 -50.50 24.55
C TYR A 49 16.77 -51.46 24.80
N SER A 50 16.44 -52.72 25.05
CA SER A 50 17.41 -53.78 25.39
C SER A 50 18.44 -54.07 24.29
N ASP A 51 18.19 -53.63 23.06
CA ASP A 51 19.11 -53.70 21.91
C ASP A 51 20.11 -52.53 21.86
N GLY A 52 20.06 -51.63 22.84
CA GLY A 52 20.90 -50.43 22.93
C GLY A 52 20.37 -49.23 22.12
N SER A 53 19.26 -49.38 21.41
CA SER A 53 18.63 -48.27 20.68
C SER A 53 17.94 -47.31 21.64
N LYS A 54 18.02 -46.00 21.35
CA LYS A 54 17.38 -44.94 22.13
C LYS A 54 16.32 -44.26 21.29
N LYS A 55 15.10 -44.14 21.83
CA LYS A 55 14.03 -43.33 21.23
C LYS A 55 13.67 -42.21 22.19
N THR A 56 13.80 -40.98 21.72
CA THR A 56 13.44 -39.78 22.47
C THR A 56 12.11 -39.28 21.94
N GLU A 57 11.11 -39.18 22.81
CA GLU A 57 9.79 -38.63 22.48
C GLU A 57 9.50 -37.42 23.38
N GLU A 58 8.82 -36.41 22.82
CA GLU A 58 8.36 -35.24 23.57
C GLU A 58 7.13 -35.62 24.38
N THR A 59 7.23 -35.59 25.71
CA THR A 59 6.20 -36.07 26.64
C THR A 59 5.38 -34.92 27.22
N GLY A 60 5.88 -33.69 27.16
CA GLY A 60 5.19 -32.50 27.66
C GLY A 60 5.76 -31.21 27.11
N ARG A 61 4.93 -30.16 27.02
CA ARG A 61 5.34 -28.83 26.57
C ARG A 61 4.70 -27.76 27.45
N HIS A 62 5.53 -27.00 28.17
CA HIS A 62 5.08 -25.93 29.06
C HIS A 62 5.50 -24.57 28.51
N ALA A 63 4.57 -23.61 28.44
CA ALA A 63 4.85 -22.28 27.95
C ALA A 63 5.62 -21.46 29.00
N VAL A 64 6.77 -20.92 28.61
CA VAL A 64 7.57 -20.02 29.44
C VAL A 64 7.12 -18.60 29.16
N TYR A 65 6.49 -17.97 30.15
CA TYR A 65 6.06 -16.58 30.07
C TYR A 65 7.17 -15.66 30.57
N GLY A 66 7.53 -14.67 29.75
CA GLY A 66 8.51 -13.65 30.09
C GLY A 66 8.00 -12.26 29.74
N ASP A 67 8.63 -11.24 30.31
CA ASP A 67 8.30 -9.86 30.02
C ASP A 67 8.86 -9.47 28.65
N VAL A 68 7.95 -9.27 27.69
CA VAL A 68 8.31 -8.80 26.35
C VAL A 68 7.97 -7.32 26.26
N THR A 69 8.99 -6.51 25.98
CA THR A 69 8.83 -5.07 25.80
C THR A 69 8.56 -4.78 24.32
N ARG A 70 7.37 -4.27 24.00
CA ARG A 70 7.04 -3.82 22.64
C ARG A 70 6.93 -2.30 22.58
N PRO A 71 7.39 -1.66 21.50
CA PRO A 71 7.14 -0.24 21.28
C PRO A 71 5.63 -0.04 21.07
N THR A 72 5.05 0.92 21.78
CA THR A 72 3.66 1.33 21.62
C THR A 72 3.62 2.75 21.09
N TYR A 73 2.68 3.01 20.20
CA TYR A 73 2.42 4.33 19.65
C TYR A 73 1.04 4.77 20.08
N THR A 74 0.97 5.93 20.71
CA THR A 74 -0.27 6.53 21.20
C THR A 74 -0.41 7.92 20.63
N VAL A 75 -1.65 8.28 20.31
CA VAL A 75 -2.01 9.61 19.82
C VAL A 75 -3.10 10.13 20.73
N THR A 76 -2.88 11.31 21.32
CA THR A 76 -3.88 11.99 22.14
C THR A 76 -5.13 12.33 21.33
N ASP A 77 -6.29 12.36 21.98
CA ASP A 77 -7.56 12.68 21.31
C ASP A 77 -7.52 14.07 20.65
N LEU A 78 -6.90 15.05 21.32
CA LEU A 78 -6.72 16.39 20.77
C LEU A 78 -5.89 16.39 19.48
N ALA A 79 -4.83 15.56 19.40
CA ALA A 79 -4.04 15.43 18.17
C ALA A 79 -4.81 14.71 17.05
N ARG A 80 -5.77 13.83 17.37
CA ARG A 80 -6.66 13.24 16.36
C ARG A 80 -7.64 14.26 15.81
N GLU A 81 -8.17 15.14 16.66
CA GLU A 81 -9.12 16.17 16.26
C GLU A 81 -8.50 17.25 15.38
N ILE A 82 -7.26 17.65 15.66
CA ILE A 82 -6.55 18.68 14.90
C ILE A 82 -5.65 18.12 13.79
N ALA A 83 -5.87 16.86 13.39
CA ALA A 83 -5.03 16.19 12.39
C ALA A 83 -4.92 17.00 11.09
N PRO A 84 -3.75 16.99 10.43
CA PRO A 84 -3.58 17.64 9.14
C PRO A 84 -4.51 17.00 8.09
N PRO A 85 -4.81 17.73 6.98
CA PRO A 85 -5.55 17.13 5.87
C PRO A 85 -4.86 15.86 5.38
N SER A 86 -5.63 14.90 4.88
CA SER A 86 -5.07 13.65 4.35
C SER A 86 -4.43 13.87 2.98
N GLU A 87 -3.22 13.35 2.78
CA GLU A 87 -2.55 13.37 1.48
C GLU A 87 -3.36 12.58 0.44
N PRO A 88 -3.61 13.14 -0.76
CA PRO A 88 -4.32 12.43 -1.81
C PRO A 88 -3.47 11.25 -2.31
N LYS A 89 -4.12 10.15 -2.71
CA LYS A 89 -3.44 8.95 -3.21
C LYS A 89 -3.57 8.85 -4.73
N LEU A 90 -2.45 8.75 -5.43
CA LEU A 90 -2.45 8.55 -6.88
C LEU A 90 -2.90 7.12 -7.22
N LYS A 91 -4.06 7.00 -7.89
CA LYS A 91 -4.58 5.71 -8.36
C LYS A 91 -4.13 5.44 -9.80
N GLN A 92 -2.90 4.98 -9.98
CA GLN A 92 -2.45 4.50 -11.30
C GLN A 92 -3.05 3.12 -11.60
N LEU A 93 -3.59 2.97 -12.81
CA LEU A 93 -3.87 1.64 -13.34
C LEU A 93 -2.54 1.03 -13.76
N GLU A 94 -2.17 -0.04 -13.09
CA GLU A 94 -1.03 -0.85 -13.49
C GLU A 94 -1.39 -1.60 -14.76
N HIS A 95 -0.55 -1.45 -15.79
CA HIS A 95 -0.68 -2.20 -17.02
C HIS A 95 0.56 -3.07 -17.16
N ASP A 96 0.46 -4.32 -16.69
CA ASP A 96 1.54 -5.28 -16.84
C ASP A 96 1.61 -5.75 -18.30
N THR A 97 2.37 -5.00 -19.08
CA THR A 97 2.61 -5.31 -20.49
C THR A 97 3.41 -6.60 -20.66
N MET A 98 4.12 -7.05 -19.62
CA MET A 98 4.99 -8.22 -19.69
C MET A 98 4.17 -9.51 -19.60
N THR A 99 3.28 -9.65 -18.61
CA THR A 99 2.39 -10.83 -18.56
C THR A 99 1.43 -10.87 -19.72
N VAL A 100 0.81 -9.74 -20.08
CA VAL A 100 -0.12 -9.69 -21.21
C VAL A 100 0.60 -10.00 -22.53
N GLY A 101 1.83 -9.51 -22.71
CA GLY A 101 2.69 -9.83 -23.86
C GLY A 101 3.10 -11.30 -23.91
N CYS A 102 3.54 -11.87 -22.79
CA CYS A 102 3.91 -13.28 -22.70
C CYS A 102 2.75 -14.23 -22.98
N VAL A 103 1.55 -13.95 -22.47
CA VAL A 103 0.36 -14.79 -22.73
C VAL A 103 -0.08 -14.67 -24.20
N SER A 104 -0.08 -13.46 -24.76
CA SER A 104 -0.53 -13.23 -26.13
C SER A 104 0.44 -13.78 -27.19
N PHE A 105 1.75 -13.60 -27.02
CA PHE A 105 2.74 -14.14 -27.96
C PHE A 105 3.15 -15.58 -27.65
N GLY A 106 3.29 -15.95 -26.37
CA GLY A 106 3.80 -17.26 -25.96
C GLY A 106 2.76 -18.38 -26.02
N CYS A 107 1.47 -18.07 -25.84
CA CYS A 107 0.42 -19.09 -25.83
C CYS A 107 -0.55 -18.94 -27.02
N LEU A 108 -1.08 -17.74 -27.25
CA LEU A 108 -2.16 -17.57 -28.24
C LEU A 108 -1.68 -17.70 -29.69
N LEU A 109 -0.55 -17.09 -30.06
CA LEU A 109 -0.01 -17.19 -31.42
C LEU A 109 0.40 -18.60 -31.86
N PRO A 110 1.12 -19.41 -31.06
CA PRO A 110 1.44 -20.78 -31.47
C PRO A 110 0.19 -21.67 -31.59
N ILE A 111 -0.81 -21.48 -30.72
CA ILE A 111 -2.11 -22.19 -30.83
C ILE A 111 -2.82 -21.79 -32.13
N LEU A 112 -2.88 -20.49 -32.44
CA LEU A 112 -3.47 -19.99 -33.70
C LEU A 112 -2.73 -20.51 -34.93
N SER A 113 -1.39 -20.53 -34.91
CA SER A 113 -0.58 -21.09 -35.99
C SER A 113 -0.88 -22.57 -36.22
N LEU A 114 -1.00 -23.35 -35.14
CA LEU A 114 -1.28 -24.78 -35.22
C LEU A 114 -2.68 -25.04 -35.80
N VAL A 115 -3.68 -24.25 -35.41
CA VAL A 115 -5.04 -24.32 -35.97
C VAL A 115 -5.03 -23.95 -37.46
N ILE A 116 -4.30 -22.91 -37.86
CA ILE A 116 -4.21 -22.49 -39.27
C ILE A 116 -3.59 -23.60 -40.12
N SER A 117 -2.49 -24.20 -39.67
CA SER A 117 -1.84 -25.31 -40.39
C SER A 117 -2.71 -26.57 -40.46
N LEU A 118 -3.50 -26.89 -39.41
CA LEU A 118 -4.47 -27.99 -39.46
C LEU A 118 -5.59 -27.74 -40.48
N VAL A 119 -6.08 -26.51 -40.58
CA VAL A 119 -7.14 -26.14 -41.54
C VAL A 119 -6.60 -26.17 -42.98
N ALA A 120 -5.39 -25.68 -43.20
CA ALA A 120 -4.77 -25.69 -44.52
C ALA A 120 -4.37 -27.09 -44.99
N TYR A 121 -3.97 -27.98 -44.07
CA TYR A 121 -3.80 -29.41 -44.36
C TYR A 121 -5.11 -30.07 -44.83
N LYS A 122 -6.25 -29.71 -44.21
CA LYS A 122 -7.58 -30.21 -44.58
C LYS A 122 -8.10 -29.63 -45.90
N PHE A 123 -7.74 -28.39 -46.23
CA PHE A 123 -8.19 -27.68 -47.43
C PHE A 123 -6.99 -27.30 -48.31
N SER A 124 -6.68 -28.17 -49.27
CA SER A 124 -5.51 -28.10 -50.17
C SER A 124 -5.38 -26.78 -50.98
N LYS A 125 -6.43 -25.94 -51.02
CA LYS A 125 -6.44 -24.64 -51.70
C LYS A 125 -5.87 -23.48 -50.85
N LEU A 126 -5.60 -23.70 -49.56
CA LEU A 126 -5.15 -22.66 -48.61
C LEU A 126 -3.66 -22.73 -48.24
N SER A 127 -2.92 -23.73 -48.75
CA SER A 127 -1.51 -24.00 -48.38
C SER A 127 -0.52 -22.88 -48.70
N GLY A 128 -0.90 -21.88 -49.50
CA GLY A 128 -0.10 -20.68 -49.76
C GLY A 128 -0.44 -19.46 -48.89
N LEU A 129 -1.54 -19.51 -48.13
CA LEU A 129 -2.10 -18.39 -47.36
C LEU A 129 -1.85 -18.51 -45.84
N GLU A 130 -1.22 -19.60 -45.39
CA GLU A 130 -0.94 -19.85 -43.96
C GLU A 130 -0.05 -18.77 -43.35
N ASN A 131 1.03 -18.41 -44.04
CA ASN A 131 1.97 -17.39 -43.57
C ASN A 131 1.32 -16.00 -43.55
N THR A 132 0.52 -15.66 -44.56
CA THR A 132 -0.14 -14.35 -44.60
C THR A 132 -1.21 -14.23 -43.51
N LEU A 133 -1.97 -15.29 -43.22
CA LEU A 133 -2.95 -15.31 -42.12
C LEU A 133 -2.30 -15.23 -40.73
N THR A 134 -1.18 -15.91 -40.51
CA THR A 134 -0.43 -15.83 -39.24
C THR A 134 0.18 -14.44 -39.02
N TYR A 135 0.75 -13.80 -40.06
CA TYR A 135 1.23 -12.43 -39.96
C TYR A 135 0.10 -11.41 -39.71
N ILE A 136 -1.06 -11.59 -40.35
CA ILE A 136 -2.23 -10.73 -40.10
C ILE A 136 -2.72 -10.89 -38.65
N ALA A 137 -2.80 -12.12 -38.14
CA ALA A 137 -3.18 -12.39 -36.75
C ALA A 137 -2.18 -11.74 -35.76
N ALA A 138 -0.88 -11.87 -36.01
CA ALA A 138 0.14 -11.21 -35.20
C ALA A 138 0.03 -9.68 -35.25
N ALA A 139 -0.22 -9.10 -36.42
CA ALA A 139 -0.42 -7.66 -36.59
C ALA A 139 -1.66 -7.16 -35.81
N LEU A 140 -2.77 -7.91 -35.82
CA LEU A 140 -3.97 -7.59 -35.05
C LEU A 140 -3.74 -7.64 -33.53
N VAL A 141 -2.99 -8.64 -33.05
CA VAL A 141 -2.61 -8.75 -31.63
C VAL A 141 -1.74 -7.57 -31.22
N ILE A 142 -0.70 -7.23 -32.00
CA ILE A 142 0.16 -6.07 -31.76
C ILE A 142 -0.66 -4.79 -31.72
N TRP A 143 -1.53 -4.59 -32.71
CA TRP A 143 -2.39 -3.42 -32.79
C TRP A 143 -3.31 -3.29 -31.58
N LYS A 144 -3.92 -4.40 -31.15
CA LYS A 144 -4.81 -4.44 -29.98
C LYS A 144 -4.04 -4.12 -28.69
N LEU A 145 -2.87 -4.71 -28.47
CA LEU A 145 -2.01 -4.42 -27.32
C LEU A 145 -1.56 -2.95 -27.30
N TRP A 146 -1.19 -2.42 -28.47
CA TRP A 146 -0.79 -1.02 -28.60
C TRP A 146 -1.95 -0.07 -28.29
N ASN A 147 -3.16 -0.38 -28.76
CA ASN A 147 -4.36 0.41 -28.48
C ASN A 147 -4.77 0.35 -27.00
N ASP A 148 -4.72 -0.82 -26.37
CA ASP A 148 -5.00 -1.00 -24.93
C ASP A 148 -3.99 -0.22 -24.08
N ARG A 149 -2.70 -0.26 -24.43
CA ARG A 149 -1.67 0.54 -23.77
C ARG A 149 -1.94 2.04 -23.95
N ARG A 150 -2.29 2.47 -25.16
CA ARG A 150 -2.58 3.88 -25.46
C ARG A 150 -3.79 4.40 -24.69
N THR A 151 -4.86 3.61 -24.58
CA THR A 151 -6.06 3.99 -23.81
C THR A 151 -5.79 4.04 -22.32
N THR A 152 -5.04 3.07 -21.78
CA THR A 152 -4.65 3.06 -20.36
C THR A 152 -3.75 4.25 -20.02
N ASN A 153 -2.79 4.58 -20.88
CA ASN A 153 -1.95 5.77 -20.71
C ASN A 153 -2.77 7.06 -20.71
N LYS A 154 -3.79 7.19 -21.59
CA LYS A 154 -4.70 8.34 -21.58
C LYS A 154 -5.46 8.45 -20.25
N LYS A 155 -5.99 7.33 -19.74
CA LYS A 155 -6.69 7.29 -18.44
C LYS A 155 -5.75 7.65 -17.28
N ASN A 156 -4.54 7.11 -17.26
CA ASN A 156 -3.53 7.43 -16.25
C ASN A 156 -3.09 8.89 -16.31
N ARG A 157 -3.03 9.50 -17.50
CA ARG A 157 -2.76 10.92 -17.65
C ARG A 157 -3.88 11.78 -17.05
N ALA A 158 -5.14 11.49 -17.36
CA ALA A 158 -6.28 12.20 -16.77
C ALA A 158 -6.29 12.09 -15.22
N ARG A 159 -6.07 10.88 -14.68
CA ARG A 159 -5.96 10.67 -13.24
C ARG A 159 -4.77 11.38 -12.60
N LYS A 160 -3.67 11.54 -13.35
CA LYS A 160 -2.52 12.31 -12.89
C LYS A 160 -2.87 13.80 -12.82
N GLU A 161 -3.56 14.34 -13.83
CA GLU A 161 -4.03 15.73 -13.83
C GLU A 161 -5.01 15.99 -12.66
N GLU A 162 -5.94 15.08 -12.38
CA GLU A 162 -6.82 15.13 -11.20
C GLU A 162 -6.03 15.07 -9.88
N TYR A 163 -5.01 14.21 -9.81
CA TYR A 163 -4.14 14.10 -8.65
C TYR A 163 -3.31 15.36 -8.43
N ASP A 164 -2.76 15.94 -9.49
CA ASP A 164 -1.96 17.16 -9.43
C ASP A 164 -2.83 18.33 -8.92
N GLN A 165 -4.08 18.45 -9.38
CA GLN A 165 -5.05 19.42 -8.85
C GLN A 165 -5.39 19.16 -7.38
N ALA A 166 -5.62 17.89 -7.00
CA ALA A 166 -5.86 17.52 -5.61
C ALA A 166 -4.63 17.80 -4.72
N MET A 167 -3.42 17.68 -5.27
CA MET A 167 -2.17 17.96 -4.57
C MET A 167 -1.97 19.47 -4.36
N GLU A 168 -2.29 20.30 -5.35
CA GLU A 168 -2.31 21.75 -5.20
C GLU A 168 -3.31 22.19 -4.13
N GLU A 169 -4.51 21.61 -4.12
CA GLU A 169 -5.48 21.90 -3.06
C GLU A 169 -5.00 21.40 -1.69
N TYR A 170 -4.42 20.21 -1.62
CA TYR A 170 -3.85 19.66 -0.40
C TYR A 170 -2.74 20.56 0.17
N THR A 171 -1.80 21.00 -0.65
CA THR A 171 -0.71 21.89 -0.22
C THR A 171 -1.24 23.24 0.27
N ARG A 172 -2.27 23.79 -0.38
CA ARG A 172 -2.96 25.00 0.10
C ARG A 172 -3.59 24.79 1.47
N ARG A 173 -4.38 23.71 1.65
CA ARG A 173 -5.03 23.39 2.93
C ARG A 173 -4.01 23.10 4.03
N LEU A 174 -2.91 22.44 3.71
CA LEU A 174 -1.82 22.18 4.64
C LEU A 174 -1.16 23.49 5.09
N ALA A 175 -0.89 24.41 4.16
CA ALA A 175 -0.32 25.72 4.48
C ALA A 175 -1.28 26.61 5.31
N GLU A 176 -2.60 26.44 5.13
CA GLU A 176 -3.60 27.07 6.00
C GLU A 176 -3.59 26.46 7.40
N TRP A 177 -3.58 25.12 7.49
CA TRP A 177 -3.50 24.38 8.73
C TRP A 177 -2.23 24.71 9.54
N GLU A 178 -1.10 24.89 8.87
CA GLU A 178 0.17 25.28 9.50
C GLU A 178 0.11 26.65 10.21
N LYS A 179 -0.81 27.51 9.79
CA LYS A 179 -1.00 28.85 10.35
C LYS A 179 -2.05 28.90 11.46
N LEU A 180 -2.69 27.78 11.79
CA LEU A 180 -3.72 27.71 12.82
C LEU A 180 -3.11 27.66 14.22
N PHE A 181 -3.82 28.29 15.15
CA PHE A 181 -3.53 28.27 16.58
C PHE A 181 -4.76 27.77 17.34
N ILE A 182 -4.51 27.06 18.44
CA ILE A 182 -5.54 26.58 19.35
C ILE A 182 -5.38 27.22 20.72
N CYS A 183 -6.48 27.66 21.30
CA CYS A 183 -6.51 28.15 22.67
C CYS A 183 -6.58 26.99 23.66
N MET A 184 -5.60 26.90 24.56
CA MET A 184 -5.54 25.84 25.57
C MET A 184 -6.58 25.99 26.69
N ARG A 185 -7.23 27.15 26.78
CA ARG A 185 -8.28 27.41 27.78
C ARG A 185 -9.67 26.99 27.32
N CYS A 186 -10.02 27.29 26.07
CA CYS A 186 -11.38 27.08 25.55
C CYS A 186 -11.45 26.19 24.31
N GLY A 187 -10.32 25.69 23.79
CA GLY A 187 -10.25 24.82 22.62
C GLY A 187 -10.52 25.53 21.27
N HIS A 188 -10.79 26.83 21.27
CA HIS A 188 -11.09 27.56 20.04
C HIS A 188 -9.86 27.61 19.12
N ILE A 189 -10.04 27.14 17.88
CA ILE A 189 -9.03 27.19 16.81
C ILE A 189 -9.25 28.44 15.98
N PHE A 190 -8.21 29.22 15.80
CA PHE A 190 -8.25 30.49 15.07
C PHE A 190 -6.98 30.74 14.29
N ARG A 191 -7.02 31.75 13.42
CA ARG A 191 -5.86 32.26 12.70
C ARG A 191 -5.55 33.66 13.24
N PRO A 192 -4.31 33.94 13.67
CA PRO A 192 -3.90 35.25 14.15
C PRO A 192 -3.83 36.28 13.01
#